data_AF-A0A7L1QA71-F1
#
_entry.id   AF-A0A7L1QA71-F1
#
_cell.length_a   1.000
_cell.length_b   1.000
_cell.length_c   1.000
_cell.angle_alpha   90.00
_cell.angle_beta   90.00
_cell.angle_gamma   90.00
#
_symmetry.space_group_name_H-M   'P 1'
#
loop_
_entity.id
_entity.type
_entity.pdbx_description
1 polymer ?
#
loop_
_entity_poly.entity_id
_entity_poly.type
_entity_poly.pdbx_seq_one_letter_code
_entity_poly.pdbx_strand_id
1 'polypeptide(L)'
;ISFTEALQHFQSTELSESWGKVRAPGRRGILAALLRCLRGPPRLRPQLRGEQELALAMAQCALDDSEWVHMRILQTIYQQLTRSRLGCPRYGAHWEELGFQGRRGSNPLPGEIPKIHSNLPWSNSILSQLPEPLPMLQLHWPPLDKLQHLNNFPFCIMSVNITRIVMQALQEERLSRECNRRQQVIGVLNDLYAAAFLQLSCLWRRQHGTIADAGFFLKELELSTKKKPRQLLKFLEAYLSR
;
A
#
# COMPACT_ATOMS: atom_id res chain seq x y z
N ILE A 1 3.62 -7.71 -15.73
CA ILE A 1 3.19 -8.93 -15.02
C ILE A 1 1.72 -8.75 -14.62
N SER A 2 0.90 -9.80 -14.63
CA SER A 2 -0.50 -9.68 -14.16
C SER A 2 -0.59 -9.78 -12.63
N PHE A 3 -1.72 -9.36 -12.03
CA PHE A 3 -1.94 -9.59 -10.61
C PHE A 3 -1.95 -11.07 -10.23
N THR A 4 -2.67 -11.88 -10.99
CA THR A 4 -2.77 -13.31 -10.73
C THR A 4 -1.40 -13.98 -10.75
N GLU A 5 -0.56 -13.62 -11.72
CA GLU A 5 0.80 -14.11 -11.84
C GLU A 5 1.68 -13.67 -10.65
N ALA A 6 1.58 -12.41 -10.22
CA ALA A 6 2.28 -11.93 -9.04
C ALA A 6 1.80 -12.65 -7.75
N LEU A 7 0.48 -12.78 -7.57
CA LEU A 7 -0.11 -13.45 -6.39
C LEU A 7 0.28 -14.92 -6.34
N GLN A 8 0.28 -15.62 -7.49
CA GLN A 8 0.70 -17.00 -7.59
C GLN A 8 2.15 -17.19 -7.16
N HIS A 9 3.05 -16.27 -7.52
CA HIS A 9 4.43 -16.30 -7.04
C HIS A 9 4.48 -16.31 -5.51
N PHE A 10 3.82 -15.36 -4.83
CA PHE A 10 3.81 -15.31 -3.35
C PHE A 10 3.07 -16.48 -2.68
N GLN A 11 2.14 -17.12 -3.38
CA GLN A 11 1.49 -18.34 -2.91
C GLN A 11 2.40 -19.57 -3.03
N SER A 12 3.24 -19.61 -4.07
CA SER A 12 4.11 -20.74 -4.38
C SER A 12 5.47 -20.68 -3.67
N THR A 13 5.99 -19.47 -3.44
CA THR A 13 7.19 -19.25 -2.65
C THR A 13 6.82 -19.58 -1.21
N GLU A 14 7.53 -20.52 -0.59
CA GLU A 14 7.39 -20.77 0.84
C GLU A 14 7.82 -19.52 1.61
N LEU A 15 6.90 -18.58 1.81
CA LEU A 15 7.08 -17.44 2.71
C LEU A 15 7.15 -17.91 4.18
N SER A 16 7.12 -19.23 4.44
CA SER A 16 6.97 -19.93 5.71
C SER A 16 7.94 -19.44 6.80
N GLU A 17 9.17 -19.05 6.45
CA GLU A 17 10.13 -18.48 7.41
C GLU A 17 9.65 -17.14 8.04
N SER A 18 8.82 -16.38 7.32
CA SER A 18 8.25 -15.11 7.80
C SER A 18 6.97 -15.29 8.63
N TRP A 19 6.33 -16.46 8.57
CA TRP A 19 5.03 -16.72 9.22
C TRP A 19 5.16 -16.75 10.76
N GLY A 20 6.36 -17.07 11.27
CA GLY A 20 6.64 -17.11 12.71
C GLY A 20 6.73 -15.74 13.41
N LYS A 21 6.78 -14.63 12.67
CA LYS A 21 6.94 -13.28 13.24
C LYS A 21 5.64 -12.46 13.30
N VAL A 22 4.51 -12.98 12.81
CA VAL A 22 3.22 -12.27 12.91
C VAL A 22 2.78 -12.23 14.38
N ARG A 23 3.05 -11.09 15.02
CA ARG A 23 2.70 -10.82 16.42
C ARG A 23 1.19 -11.02 16.61
N ALA A 24 0.81 -12.01 17.41
CA ALA A 24 -0.56 -12.14 17.89
C ALA A 24 -0.98 -10.82 18.57
N PRO A 25 -2.23 -10.34 18.34
CA PRO A 25 -2.71 -9.12 18.98
C PRO A 25 -2.57 -9.27 20.50
N GLY A 26 -1.85 -8.32 21.12
CA GLY A 26 -1.44 -8.41 22.53
C GLY A 26 -2.59 -8.79 23.46
N ARG A 27 -2.30 -9.65 24.44
CA ARG A 27 -3.27 -10.13 25.45
C ARG A 27 -4.03 -8.95 26.06
N ARG A 28 -5.32 -8.84 25.74
CA ARG A 28 -6.26 -7.88 26.36
C ARG A 28 -7.16 -8.64 27.34
N GLY A 29 -7.34 -8.07 28.53
CA GLY A 29 -7.94 -8.72 29.71
C GLY A 29 -9.34 -9.34 29.53
N ILE A 30 -9.68 -10.23 30.46
CA ILE A 30 -10.86 -11.13 30.43
C ILE A 30 -12.19 -10.35 30.30
N LEU A 31 -12.31 -9.20 30.97
CA LEU A 31 -13.50 -8.33 30.88
C LEU A 31 -13.72 -7.74 29.48
N ALA A 32 -12.63 -7.38 28.79
CA ALA A 32 -12.71 -6.91 27.40
C ALA A 32 -13.09 -8.05 26.44
N ALA A 33 -12.76 -9.31 26.77
CA ALA A 33 -13.17 -10.47 25.97
C ALA A 33 -14.68 -10.77 26.09
N LEU A 34 -15.25 -10.67 27.30
CA LEU A 34 -16.68 -10.86 27.54
C LEU A 34 -17.54 -9.77 26.89
N LEU A 35 -17.16 -8.50 27.01
CA LEU A 35 -17.84 -7.38 26.34
C LEU A 35 -17.78 -7.49 24.80
N ARG A 36 -16.70 -8.07 24.25
CA ARG A 36 -16.58 -8.37 22.82
C ARG A 36 -17.44 -9.55 22.36
N CYS A 37 -17.71 -10.53 23.21
CA CYS A 37 -18.60 -11.64 22.86
C CYS A 37 -20.03 -11.16 22.58
N LEU A 38 -20.48 -10.12 23.30
CA LEU A 38 -21.85 -9.61 23.19
C LEU A 38 -22.02 -8.47 22.16
N ARG A 39 -20.98 -7.67 21.88
CA ARG A 39 -21.06 -6.51 20.94
C ARG A 39 -19.78 -6.26 20.10
N GLY A 40 -18.81 -7.16 20.12
CA GLY A 40 -17.53 -6.98 19.44
C GLY A 40 -17.62 -7.18 17.93
N PRO A 41 -16.63 -6.67 17.16
CA PRO A 41 -16.50 -7.03 15.75
C PRO A 41 -16.37 -8.56 15.62
N PRO A 42 -16.96 -9.17 14.57
CA PRO A 42 -16.88 -10.61 14.37
C PRO A 42 -15.41 -11.00 14.15
N ARG A 43 -15.01 -12.17 14.64
CA ARG A 43 -13.69 -12.74 14.31
C ARG A 43 -13.65 -13.17 12.85
N LEU A 44 -12.47 -13.15 12.27
CA LEU A 44 -12.26 -13.67 10.91
C LEU A 44 -12.54 -15.19 10.90
N ARG A 45 -13.28 -15.66 9.89
CA ARG A 45 -13.58 -17.09 9.73
C ARG A 45 -12.30 -17.91 9.52
N PRO A 46 -12.19 -19.13 10.07
CA PRO A 46 -10.99 -19.96 9.95
C PRO A 46 -10.54 -20.19 8.50
N GLN A 47 -11.48 -20.35 7.56
CA GLN A 47 -11.18 -20.56 6.14
C GLN A 47 -10.42 -19.38 5.50
N LEU A 48 -10.59 -18.17 6.04
CA LEU A 48 -9.98 -16.94 5.52
C LEU A 48 -8.62 -16.65 6.16
N ARG A 49 -8.19 -17.45 7.14
CA ARG A 49 -6.94 -17.25 7.87
C ARG A 49 -5.72 -17.39 6.96
N GLY A 50 -5.73 -18.36 6.03
CA GLY A 50 -4.64 -18.55 5.07
C GLY A 50 -4.40 -17.31 4.20
N GLU A 51 -5.47 -16.69 3.68
CA GLU A 51 -5.32 -15.43 2.92
C GLU A 51 -4.84 -14.26 3.79
N GLN A 52 -5.26 -14.21 5.06
CA GLN A 52 -4.78 -13.19 6.01
C GLN A 52 -3.28 -13.35 6.28
N GLU A 53 -2.82 -14.58 6.52
CA GLU A 53 -1.41 -14.89 6.77
C GLU A 53 -0.57 -14.58 5.52
N LEU A 54 -1.03 -14.98 4.35
CA LEU A 54 -0.40 -14.63 3.07
C LEU A 54 -0.28 -13.11 2.89
N ALA A 55 -1.35 -12.35 3.11
CA ALA A 55 -1.32 -10.90 2.99
C ALA A 55 -0.30 -10.26 3.96
N LEU A 56 -0.23 -10.76 5.20
CA LEU A 56 0.70 -10.26 6.21
C LEU A 56 2.15 -10.64 5.90
N ALA A 57 2.38 -11.81 5.32
CA ALA A 57 3.70 -12.25 4.87
C ALA A 57 4.18 -11.42 3.67
N MET A 58 3.30 -11.23 2.68
CA MET A 58 3.51 -10.36 1.52
C MET A 58 3.92 -8.93 1.92
N ALA A 59 3.23 -8.34 2.92
CA ALA A 59 3.57 -7.00 3.41
C ALA A 59 4.87 -6.91 4.25
N GLN A 60 5.47 -8.05 4.58
CA GLN A 60 6.75 -8.16 5.29
C GLN A 60 7.89 -8.65 4.37
N CYS A 61 7.59 -8.96 3.10
CA CYS A 61 8.52 -9.51 2.14
C CYS A 61 9.25 -8.38 1.42
N ALA A 62 10.42 -7.99 1.93
CA ALA A 62 11.67 -8.18 1.22
C ALA A 62 11.64 -7.86 -0.29
N LEU A 63 11.76 -6.61 -0.74
CA LEU A 63 11.99 -6.34 -2.17
C LEU A 63 13.38 -6.86 -2.51
N ASP A 64 13.41 -8.05 -3.09
CA ASP A 64 14.62 -8.71 -3.55
C ASP A 64 14.91 -8.38 -5.03
N ASP A 65 16.07 -7.77 -5.29
CA ASP A 65 16.55 -7.43 -6.64
C ASP A 65 16.95 -8.68 -7.44
N SER A 66 17.23 -9.80 -6.77
CA SER A 66 17.52 -11.09 -7.41
C SER A 66 16.26 -11.82 -7.89
N GLU A 67 15.10 -11.47 -7.33
CA GLU A 67 13.81 -12.01 -7.72
C GLU A 67 13.23 -11.25 -8.92
N TRP A 68 13.26 -11.89 -10.09
CA TRP A 68 12.78 -11.31 -11.35
C TRP A 68 11.29 -10.87 -11.29
N VAL A 69 10.46 -11.54 -10.48
CA VAL A 69 9.04 -11.20 -10.29
C VAL A 69 8.89 -9.83 -9.62
N HIS A 70 9.71 -9.53 -8.61
CA HIS A 70 9.72 -8.25 -7.92
C HIS A 70 10.06 -7.08 -8.85
N MET A 71 11.03 -7.28 -9.74
CA MET A 71 11.40 -6.28 -10.74
C MET A 71 10.28 -6.02 -11.75
N ARG A 72 9.61 -7.08 -12.21
CA ARG A 72 8.47 -6.96 -13.12
C ARG A 72 7.26 -6.29 -12.48
N ILE A 73 7.05 -6.49 -11.17
CA ILE A 73 6.03 -5.78 -10.37
C ILE A 73 6.30 -4.28 -10.39
N LEU A 74 7.52 -3.86 -10.05
CA LEU A 74 7.92 -2.44 -10.05
C LEU A 74 7.77 -1.79 -11.43
N GLN A 75 8.25 -2.47 -12.48
CA GLN A 75 8.14 -1.98 -13.86
C GLN A 75 6.66 -1.85 -14.28
N THR A 76 5.82 -2.79 -13.88
CA THR A 76 4.37 -2.73 -14.19
C THR A 76 3.71 -1.55 -13.49
N ILE A 77 4.04 -1.30 -12.21
CA ILE A 77 3.55 -0.13 -11.48
C ILE A 77 4.00 1.15 -12.19
N TYR A 78 5.29 1.27 -12.50
CA TYR A 78 5.82 2.45 -13.19
C TYR A 78 5.11 2.72 -14.52
N GLN A 79 4.97 1.69 -15.36
CA GLN A 79 4.30 1.81 -16.67
C GLN A 79 2.82 2.20 -16.52
N GLN A 80 2.12 1.68 -15.52
CA GLN A 80 0.73 2.03 -15.27
C GLN A 80 0.55 3.48 -14.81
N LEU A 81 1.46 3.98 -13.96
CA LEU A 81 1.39 5.34 -13.43
C LEU A 81 1.83 6.39 -14.45
N THR A 82 2.88 6.11 -15.21
CA THR A 82 3.46 7.06 -16.17
C THR A 82 2.86 6.94 -17.57
N ARG A 83 2.13 5.85 -17.85
CA ARG A 83 1.73 5.43 -19.21
C ARG A 83 2.91 5.21 -20.15
N SER A 84 4.11 5.08 -19.61
CA SER A 84 5.30 4.74 -20.38
C SER A 84 5.16 3.32 -20.93
N ARG A 85 5.56 3.13 -22.18
CA ARG A 85 5.65 1.82 -22.83
C ARG A 85 7.04 1.20 -22.70
N LEU A 86 7.98 1.94 -22.12
CA LEU A 86 9.37 1.51 -21.97
C LEU A 86 9.56 0.78 -20.64
N GLY A 87 10.49 -0.16 -20.60
CA GLY A 87 10.96 -0.71 -19.33
C GLY A 87 11.68 0.38 -18.54
N CYS A 88 11.45 0.45 -17.23
CA CYS A 88 12.20 1.34 -16.35
C CYS A 88 13.35 0.57 -15.67
N PRO A 89 14.55 1.16 -15.57
CA PRO A 89 15.63 0.62 -14.76
C PRO A 89 15.24 0.54 -13.28
N ARG A 90 15.92 -0.32 -12.51
CA ARG A 90 15.67 -0.48 -11.08
C ARG A 90 15.92 0.82 -10.28
N TYR A 91 16.94 1.58 -10.67
CA TYR A 91 17.38 2.81 -10.01
C TYR A 91 17.38 3.97 -11.00
N GLY A 92 17.07 5.18 -10.53
CA GLY A 92 17.17 6.40 -11.34
C GLY A 92 16.19 7.50 -10.93
N ALA A 93 16.42 8.70 -11.46
CA ALA A 93 15.62 9.89 -11.17
C ALA A 93 14.16 9.79 -11.65
N HIS A 94 13.85 8.85 -12.54
CA HIS A 94 12.48 8.60 -12.99
C HIS A 94 11.53 8.24 -11.82
N TRP A 95 12.04 7.69 -10.71
CA TRP A 95 11.21 7.46 -9.52
C TRP A 95 10.77 8.76 -8.82
N GLU A 96 11.48 9.88 -9.02
CA GLU A 96 11.11 11.18 -8.45
C GLU A 96 9.79 11.72 -9.01
N GLU A 97 9.47 11.39 -10.27
CA GLU A 97 8.19 11.78 -10.90
C GLU A 97 6.99 11.08 -10.26
N LEU A 98 7.22 9.93 -9.60
CA LEU A 98 6.21 9.20 -8.83
C LEU A 98 6.19 9.61 -7.35
N GLY A 99 7.00 10.61 -6.98
CA GLY A 99 7.06 11.16 -5.63
C GLY A 99 8.04 10.46 -4.71
N PHE A 100 8.91 9.56 -5.21
CA PHE A 100 10.04 9.09 -4.41
C PHE A 100 11.09 10.19 -4.29
N GLN A 101 11.41 10.63 -3.08
CA GLN A 101 12.40 11.68 -2.90
C GLN A 101 13.79 11.05 -2.78
N GLY A 102 14.65 11.30 -3.79
CA GLY A 102 16.10 11.22 -3.59
C GLY A 102 16.52 12.28 -2.58
N ARG A 103 17.50 11.98 -1.72
CA ARG A 103 17.97 12.93 -0.72
C ARG A 103 18.54 14.16 -1.45
N ARG A 104 17.78 15.25 -1.52
CA ARG A 104 18.31 16.58 -1.90
C ARG A 104 19.22 17.08 -0.77
N GLY A 105 20.47 16.64 -0.78
CA GLY A 105 21.56 17.36 -0.14
C GLY A 105 22.15 18.34 -1.14
N SER A 106 21.88 19.64 -0.95
CA SER A 106 22.48 20.80 -1.63
C SER A 106 22.28 20.94 -3.15
N ASN A 107 21.95 22.17 -3.57
CA ASN A 107 21.82 22.60 -4.96
C ASN A 107 23.09 22.27 -5.77
N PRO A 108 22.99 21.75 -7.00
CA PRO A 108 24.15 21.68 -7.88
C PRO A 108 24.55 23.11 -8.28
N LEU A 109 25.82 23.46 -8.10
CA LEU A 109 26.38 24.69 -8.68
C LEU A 109 26.29 24.59 -10.23
N PRO A 110 26.09 25.71 -10.96
CA PRO A 110 25.96 25.66 -12.41
C PRO A 110 27.30 25.27 -13.06
N GLY A 111 27.34 24.13 -13.74
CA GLY A 111 28.48 23.73 -14.58
C GLY A 111 29.04 22.33 -14.33
N GLU A 112 28.62 21.63 -13.29
CA GLU A 112 29.07 20.25 -13.04
C GLU A 112 28.03 19.22 -13.52
N ILE A 113 28.44 18.35 -14.44
CA ILE A 113 27.72 17.14 -14.80
C ILE A 113 27.65 16.27 -13.52
N PRO A 114 26.46 15.94 -12.98
CA PRO A 114 26.40 15.15 -11.74
C PRO A 114 26.89 13.73 -12.01
N LYS A 115 28.14 13.46 -11.65
CA LYS A 115 28.63 12.10 -11.46
C LYS A 115 27.86 11.51 -10.27
N ILE A 116 26.99 10.54 -10.57
CA ILE A 116 26.30 9.73 -9.58
C ILE A 116 27.35 8.87 -8.86
N HIS A 117 28.01 9.43 -7.84
CA HIS A 117 28.88 8.67 -6.95
C HIS A 117 28.03 8.03 -5.84
N SER A 118 27.80 6.74 -6.01
CA SER A 118 27.08 5.82 -5.12
C SER A 118 27.89 5.44 -3.87
N ASN A 119 28.31 6.38 -3.01
CA ASN A 119 29.18 6.05 -1.87
C ASN A 119 28.82 6.77 -0.55
N LEU A 120 27.57 6.69 -0.07
CA LEU A 120 27.27 6.90 1.36
C LEU A 120 26.21 5.92 1.93
N PRO A 121 26.33 5.48 3.21
CA PRO A 121 25.63 4.31 3.77
C PRO A 121 24.12 4.45 4.01
N TRP A 122 23.45 5.39 3.35
CA TRP A 122 22.04 5.71 3.60
C TRP A 122 21.24 5.97 2.33
N SER A 123 21.86 5.87 1.14
CA SER A 123 21.16 5.92 -0.15
C SER A 123 20.32 4.68 -0.45
N ASN A 124 20.43 3.61 0.36
CA ASN A 124 19.65 2.38 0.19
C ASN A 124 18.27 2.42 0.90
N SER A 125 17.98 3.45 1.71
CA SER A 125 16.98 3.32 2.77
C SER A 125 15.61 3.98 2.54
N ILE A 126 15.27 4.40 1.33
CA ILE A 126 13.87 4.85 1.06
C ILE A 126 13.09 3.76 0.34
N LEU A 127 13.75 2.99 -0.54
CA LEU A 127 13.16 1.85 -1.22
C LEU A 127 13.19 0.58 -0.35
N SER A 128 14.14 0.45 0.59
CA SER A 128 14.18 -0.64 1.58
C SER A 128 13.29 -0.41 2.81
N GLN A 129 12.60 0.73 2.89
CA GLN A 129 11.63 1.07 3.94
C GLN A 129 10.20 1.17 3.43
N LEU A 130 9.98 0.89 2.14
CA LEU A 130 8.64 0.61 1.65
C LEU A 130 8.19 -0.65 2.37
N PRO A 131 7.10 -0.67 3.16
CA PRO A 131 6.26 -1.86 3.21
C PRO A 131 6.02 -2.26 1.75
N GLU A 132 6.67 -3.35 1.36
CA GLU A 132 6.78 -3.78 -0.02
C GLU A 132 5.41 -3.90 -0.67
N PRO A 133 5.32 -3.72 -2.00
CA PRO A 133 4.06 -3.45 -2.67
C PRO A 133 3.29 -4.75 -2.92
N LEU A 134 2.77 -5.34 -1.85
CA LEU A 134 1.89 -6.50 -1.93
C LEU A 134 0.83 -6.37 -0.85
N PRO A 135 -0.09 -5.43 -1.10
CA PRO A 135 -1.22 -5.78 -1.94
C PRO A 135 -1.36 -4.81 -3.12
N MET A 136 -1.86 -5.32 -4.25
CA MET A 136 -2.33 -4.58 -5.43
C MET A 136 -1.36 -4.34 -6.59
N LEU A 137 -0.99 -5.43 -7.25
CA LEU A 137 -1.14 -5.39 -8.70
C LEU A 137 -2.61 -5.62 -9.05
N GLN A 138 -3.09 -4.97 -10.10
CA GLN A 138 -4.42 -5.03 -10.75
C GLN A 138 -5.65 -5.31 -9.88
N LEU A 139 -6.50 -4.29 -9.72
CA LEU A 139 -7.84 -4.23 -10.35
C LEU A 139 -8.55 -2.95 -9.85
N HIS A 140 -8.88 -2.03 -10.76
CA HIS A 140 -9.53 -0.74 -10.50
C HIS A 140 -8.74 0.26 -9.65
N TRP A 141 -7.58 0.70 -10.14
CA TRP A 141 -7.20 2.08 -9.81
C TRP A 141 -8.33 2.97 -10.32
N PRO A 142 -8.88 3.88 -9.49
CA PRO A 142 -9.70 4.96 -10.02
C PRO A 142 -8.93 5.60 -11.17
N PRO A 143 -9.62 6.10 -12.21
CA PRO A 143 -8.99 6.48 -13.47
C PRO A 143 -7.75 7.34 -13.18
N LEU A 144 -6.56 6.78 -13.38
CA LEU A 144 -5.27 7.43 -13.15
C LEU A 144 -5.15 8.71 -14.00
N ASP A 145 -5.88 8.77 -15.11
CA ASP A 145 -6.21 9.97 -15.90
C ASP A 145 -6.75 11.13 -15.07
N LYS A 146 -7.44 10.90 -13.97
CA LYS A 146 -7.94 12.00 -13.12
C LYS A 146 -6.92 12.43 -12.07
N LEU A 147 -5.89 11.62 -11.80
CA LEU A 147 -4.85 11.89 -10.80
C LEU A 147 -3.63 12.60 -11.38
N GLN A 148 -3.39 12.48 -12.70
CA GLN A 148 -2.28 13.14 -13.43
C GLN A 148 -2.26 14.68 -13.33
N HIS A 149 -3.35 15.30 -12.87
CA HIS A 149 -3.48 16.75 -12.72
C HIS A 149 -3.25 17.26 -11.28
N LEU A 150 -2.93 16.37 -10.33
CA LEU A 150 -2.57 16.80 -8.98
C LEU A 150 -1.11 17.24 -8.97
N ASN A 151 -0.88 18.53 -9.22
CA ASN A 151 0.44 19.14 -9.07
C ASN A 151 1.02 18.74 -7.69
N ASN A 152 2.22 18.17 -7.70
CA ASN A 152 2.99 17.76 -6.50
C ASN A 152 2.34 16.72 -5.58
N PHE A 153 1.38 15.88 -6.04
CA PHE A 153 0.88 14.78 -5.21
C PHE A 153 1.92 13.64 -5.12
N PRO A 154 2.43 13.29 -3.91
CA PRO A 154 3.50 12.32 -3.77
C PRO A 154 2.95 10.88 -3.81
N PHE A 155 2.58 10.41 -5.01
CA PHE A 155 1.82 9.17 -5.25
C PHE A 155 2.39 7.96 -4.50
N CYS A 156 3.66 7.63 -4.71
CA CYS A 156 4.25 6.42 -4.14
C CYS A 156 4.39 6.49 -2.62
N ILE A 157 4.79 7.64 -2.06
CA ILE A 157 4.88 7.80 -0.60
C ILE A 157 3.49 7.67 0.04
N MET A 158 2.44 8.19 -0.61
CA MET A 158 1.07 8.04 -0.12
C MET A 158 0.58 6.60 -0.23
N SER A 159 0.86 5.92 -1.35
CA SER A 159 0.55 4.51 -1.58
C SER A 159 1.10 3.64 -0.45
N VAL A 160 2.37 3.82 -0.10
CA VAL A 160 3.07 3.09 0.97
C VAL A 160 2.41 3.30 2.33
N ASN A 161 2.04 4.54 2.64
CA ASN A 161 1.32 4.86 3.87
C ASN A 161 -0.08 4.25 3.91
N ILE A 162 -0.79 4.24 2.77
CA ILE A 162 -2.11 3.61 2.66
C ILE A 162 -2.00 2.11 2.86
N THR A 163 -1.03 1.44 2.22
CA THR A 163 -0.74 0.01 2.43
C THR A 163 -0.55 -0.29 3.91
N ARG A 164 0.27 0.50 4.61
CA ARG A 164 0.46 0.35 6.06
C ARG A 164 -0.85 0.50 6.84
N ILE A 165 -1.68 1.51 6.53
CA ILE A 165 -2.97 1.73 7.21
C ILE A 165 -3.92 0.54 6.98
N VAL A 166 -4.01 0.03 5.75
CA VAL A 166 -4.85 -1.11 5.37
C VAL A 166 -4.39 -2.39 6.07
N MET A 167 -3.08 -2.66 6.09
CA MET A 167 -2.52 -3.82 6.78
C MET A 167 -2.73 -3.75 8.28
N GLN A 168 -2.59 -2.56 8.89
CA GLN A 168 -2.93 -2.38 10.31
C GLN A 168 -4.43 -2.62 10.58
N ALA A 169 -5.31 -2.17 9.70
CA ALA A 169 -6.75 -2.44 9.83
C ALA A 169 -7.06 -3.94 9.78
N LEU A 170 -6.31 -4.71 8.98
CA LEU A 170 -6.39 -6.19 8.95
C LEU A 170 -5.87 -6.82 10.24
N GLN A 171 -4.69 -6.40 10.72
CA GLN A 171 -4.08 -6.90 11.98
C GLN A 171 -4.95 -6.61 13.20
N GLU A 172 -5.65 -5.47 13.21
CA GLU A 172 -6.57 -5.06 14.27
C GLU A 172 -7.98 -5.68 14.15
N GLU A 173 -8.19 -6.65 13.23
CA GLU A 173 -9.47 -7.32 12.96
C GLU A 173 -10.62 -6.35 12.58
N ARG A 174 -10.30 -5.15 12.09
CA ARG A 174 -11.30 -4.13 11.73
C ARG A 174 -12.07 -4.51 10.46
N LEU A 175 -11.49 -5.38 9.64
CA LEU A 175 -12.02 -5.82 8.35
C LEU A 175 -12.74 -7.16 8.41
N SER A 176 -12.65 -7.89 9.54
CA SER A 176 -13.18 -9.26 9.68
C SER A 176 -14.65 -9.39 9.27
N ARG A 177 -15.49 -8.39 9.59
CA ARG A 177 -16.90 -8.38 9.18
C ARG A 177 -17.07 -8.37 7.67
N GLU A 178 -16.28 -7.56 6.98
CA GLU A 178 -16.37 -7.40 5.53
C GLU A 178 -15.71 -8.56 4.80
N CYS A 179 -14.56 -9.05 5.27
CA CYS A 179 -13.93 -10.26 4.75
C CYS A 179 -14.87 -11.47 4.89
N ASN A 180 -15.50 -11.64 6.05
CA ASN A 180 -16.51 -12.68 6.26
C ASN A 180 -17.74 -12.49 5.37
N ARG A 181 -18.13 -11.26 5.03
CA ARG A 181 -19.27 -11.00 4.14
C ARG A 181 -18.93 -11.38 2.69
N ARG A 182 -17.73 -11.02 2.22
CA ARG A 182 -17.28 -11.25 0.83
C ARG A 182 -16.60 -12.61 0.62
N GLN A 183 -16.36 -13.38 1.69
CA GLN A 183 -15.64 -14.66 1.67
C GLN A 183 -14.25 -14.58 1.02
N GLN A 184 -13.54 -13.47 1.23
CA GLN A 184 -12.19 -13.23 0.72
C GLN A 184 -11.51 -12.13 1.55
N VAL A 185 -10.19 -12.22 1.73
CA VAL A 185 -9.38 -11.20 2.41
C VAL A 185 -8.69 -10.33 1.38
N ILE A 186 -7.99 -10.93 0.42
CA ILE A 186 -7.15 -10.20 -0.55
C ILE A 186 -8.00 -9.21 -1.36
N GLY A 187 -9.17 -9.62 -1.87
CA GLY A 187 -10.08 -8.72 -2.58
C GLY A 187 -10.58 -7.54 -1.72
N VAL A 188 -10.85 -7.77 -0.43
CA VAL A 188 -11.27 -6.69 0.49
C VAL A 188 -10.12 -5.72 0.77
N LEU A 189 -8.89 -6.20 0.91
CA LEU A 189 -7.71 -5.35 1.07
C LEU A 189 -7.49 -4.49 -0.17
N ASN A 190 -7.62 -5.10 -1.34
CA ASN A 190 -7.47 -4.42 -2.62
C ASN A 190 -8.51 -3.30 -2.77
N ASP A 191 -9.79 -3.60 -2.57
CA ASP A 191 -10.84 -2.59 -2.65
C ASP A 191 -10.66 -1.49 -1.59
N LEU A 192 -10.24 -1.84 -0.38
CA LEU A 192 -10.05 -0.87 0.69
C LEU A 192 -8.87 0.07 0.41
N TYR A 193 -7.77 -0.44 -0.12
CA TYR A 193 -6.65 0.39 -0.56
C TYR A 193 -7.10 1.33 -1.68
N ALA A 194 -7.81 0.84 -2.70
CA ALA A 194 -8.27 1.69 -3.80
C ALA A 194 -9.22 2.79 -3.30
N ALA A 195 -10.11 2.43 -2.37
CA ALA A 195 -11.04 3.36 -1.75
C ALA A 195 -10.31 4.42 -0.89
N ALA A 196 -9.33 4.01 -0.09
CA ALA A 196 -8.51 4.90 0.71
C ALA A 196 -7.69 5.87 -0.15
N PHE A 197 -7.11 5.35 -1.24
CA PHE A 197 -6.37 6.17 -2.20
C PHE A 197 -7.27 7.20 -2.89
N LEU A 198 -8.46 6.77 -3.33
CA LEU A 198 -9.46 7.65 -3.92
C LEU A 198 -9.87 8.75 -2.93
N GLN A 199 -10.18 8.40 -1.68
CA GLN A 199 -10.55 9.38 -0.66
C GLN A 199 -9.41 10.39 -0.42
N LEU A 200 -8.18 9.91 -0.26
CA LEU A 200 -7.02 10.77 -0.05
C LEU A 200 -6.82 11.73 -1.22
N SER A 201 -6.90 11.24 -2.46
CA SER A 201 -6.76 12.08 -3.66
C SER A 201 -7.86 13.13 -3.78
N CYS A 202 -9.10 12.78 -3.39
CA CYS A 202 -10.22 13.72 -3.35
C CYS A 202 -10.01 14.80 -2.28
N LEU A 203 -9.56 14.42 -1.08
CA LEU A 203 -9.26 15.35 0.01
C LEU A 203 -8.12 16.30 -0.38
N TRP A 204 -7.03 15.74 -0.90
CA TRP A 204 -5.87 16.50 -1.38
C TRP A 204 -6.28 17.55 -2.41
N ARG A 205 -7.11 17.16 -3.39
CA ARG A 205 -7.62 18.10 -4.41
C ARG A 205 -8.48 19.19 -3.83
N ARG A 206 -9.45 18.83 -2.97
CA ARG A 206 -10.43 19.76 -2.40
C ARG A 206 -9.80 20.81 -1.50
N GLN A 207 -8.73 20.45 -0.81
CA GLN A 207 -8.07 21.32 0.16
C GLN A 207 -6.77 21.93 -0.36
N HIS A 208 -6.46 21.79 -1.66
CA HIS A 208 -5.19 22.23 -2.25
C HIS A 208 -3.97 21.75 -1.45
N GLY A 209 -4.00 20.46 -1.09
CA GLY A 209 -3.04 19.86 -0.18
C GLY A 209 -1.59 20.01 -0.63
N THR A 210 -0.70 20.19 0.35
CA THR A 210 0.74 20.22 0.14
C THR A 210 1.43 19.08 0.90
N ILE A 211 2.72 18.86 0.64
CA ILE A 211 3.52 17.86 1.36
C ILE A 211 3.52 18.13 2.88
N ALA A 212 3.42 19.39 3.31
CA ALA A 212 3.33 19.74 4.73
C ALA A 212 2.03 19.22 5.38
N ASP A 213 0.94 19.14 4.61
CA ASP A 213 -0.37 18.70 5.08
C ASP A 213 -0.54 17.16 5.04
N ALA A 214 0.43 16.45 4.46
CA ALA A 214 0.40 15.00 4.29
C ALA A 214 0.09 14.24 5.60
N GLY A 215 0.73 14.65 6.70
CA GLY A 215 0.52 14.02 8.01
C GLY A 215 -0.92 14.17 8.52
N PHE A 216 -1.56 15.32 8.26
CA PHE A 216 -2.95 15.56 8.64
C PHE A 216 -3.90 14.66 7.82
N PHE A 217 -3.75 14.64 6.50
CA PHE A 217 -4.59 13.80 5.64
C PHE A 217 -4.45 12.31 5.93
N LEU A 218 -3.24 11.83 6.20
CA LEU A 218 -3.00 10.44 6.55
C LEU A 218 -3.67 10.06 7.88
N LYS A 219 -3.68 10.95 8.88
CA LYS A 219 -4.35 10.73 10.16
C LYS A 219 -5.87 10.66 9.99
N GLU A 220 -6.46 11.55 9.20
CA GLU A 220 -7.88 11.50 8.85
C GLU A 220 -8.23 10.21 8.09
N LEU A 221 -7.38 9.83 7.14
CA LEU A 221 -7.54 8.62 6.34
C LEU A 221 -7.47 7.36 7.22
N GLU A 222 -6.52 7.28 8.15
CA GLU A 222 -6.42 6.17 9.10
C GLU A 222 -7.69 6.02 9.94
N LEU A 223 -8.24 7.13 10.45
CA LEU A 223 -9.49 7.11 11.20
C LEU A 223 -10.66 6.58 10.36
N SER A 224 -10.81 7.06 9.13
CA SER A 224 -11.89 6.62 8.23
C SER A 224 -11.75 5.14 7.86
N THR A 225 -10.53 4.70 7.51
CA THR A 225 -10.21 3.32 7.13
C THR A 225 -10.45 2.35 8.29
N LYS A 226 -9.98 2.68 9.50
CA LYS A 226 -10.13 1.80 10.67
C LYS A 226 -11.51 1.87 11.30
N LYS A 227 -12.18 3.03 11.35
CA LYS A 227 -13.49 3.16 12.02
C LYS A 227 -14.68 2.85 11.12
N LYS A 228 -14.59 3.14 9.83
CA LYS A 228 -15.72 3.06 8.89
C LYS A 228 -15.33 2.43 7.55
N PRO A 229 -14.66 1.26 7.52
CA PRO A 229 -14.17 0.64 6.27
C PRO A 229 -15.30 0.39 5.26
N ARG A 230 -16.50 0.01 5.73
CA ARG A 230 -17.66 -0.22 4.86
C ARG A 230 -18.16 1.06 4.16
N GLN A 231 -18.06 2.23 4.80
CA GLN A 231 -18.46 3.48 4.16
C GLN A 231 -17.46 3.85 3.06
N LEU A 232 -16.18 3.61 3.31
CA LEU A 232 -15.11 3.83 2.35
C LEU A 232 -15.25 2.93 1.12
N LEU A 233 -15.53 1.63 1.32
CA LEU A 233 -15.83 0.70 0.23
C LEU A 233 -17.05 1.11 -0.59
N LYS A 234 -18.14 1.53 0.07
CA LYS A 234 -19.32 2.07 -0.62
C LYS A 234 -19.02 3.33 -1.43
N PHE A 235 -18.13 4.19 -0.94
CA PHE A 235 -17.70 5.38 -1.67
C PHE A 235 -16.96 5.01 -2.95
N LEU A 236 -16.10 3.98 -2.91
CA LEU A 236 -15.46 3.44 -4.11
C LEU A 236 -16.49 2.84 -5.09
N GLU A 237 -17.41 2.00 -4.61
CA GLU A 237 -18.48 1.40 -5.43
C GLU A 237 -19.34 2.48 -6.11
N ALA A 238 -19.70 3.54 -5.39
CA ALA A 238 -20.45 4.69 -5.92
C ALA A 238 -19.66 5.53 -6.93
N TYR A 239 -18.32 5.51 -6.85
CA TYR A 239 -17.46 6.22 -7.78
C TYR A 239 -17.26 5.42 -9.08
N LEU A 240 -17.11 4.10 -8.98
CA LEU A 240 -16.94 3.20 -10.14
C LEU A 240 -18.22 2.98 -10.94
N SER A 241 -19.39 3.22 -10.35
CA SER A 241 -20.71 3.12 -11.01
C SER A 241 -21.14 4.38 -11.76
N ARG A 242 -20.29 5.42 -11.79
CA ARG A 242 -20.50 6.67 -12.53
C ARG A 242 -19.70 6.67 -13.83
#